data_AF-A0AAX6HE36-F1
#
_entry.id   AF-A0AAX6HE36-F1
#
_cell.length_a   1.000
_cell.length_b   1.000
_cell.length_c   1.000
_cell.angle_alpha   90.00
_cell.angle_beta   90.00
_cell.angle_gamma   90.00
#
_symmetry.space_group_name_H-M   'P 1'
#
loop_
_entity.id
_entity.type
_entity.pdbx_description
1 polymer ?
#
loop_
_entity_poly.entity_id
_entity_poly.type
_entity_poly.pdbx_seq_one_letter_code
_entity_poly.pdbx_strand_id
1 'polypeptide(L)'
;MSIVDRLVHKTKEKIDSSTDTLKNILKPVLDETEEVSWPPRDPEALILMEKEIEKREQEGKLDEGFLSEVNAQLRQSKLDGDKPGLEAMLQKVLQIYASKVLRKRSYANKGGGIIIEERFLESIIEAPEEDWNRLLMGGLNIGKGEVSPEEFYSVIKKRIERVLIRTEGGSYQQRILTEYLKGIQSRTEEVVEAFQGSKQ
;
A
#
# COMPACT_ATOMS: atom_id res chain seq x y z
N MET A 1 11.74 -26.80 7.61
CA MET A 1 10.46 -26.98 6.89
C MET A 1 9.97 -25.59 6.54
N SER A 2 9.97 -25.24 5.26
CA SER A 2 9.93 -23.84 4.80
C SER A 2 8.53 -23.24 4.89
N ILE A 3 8.41 -21.93 5.12
CA ILE A 3 7.14 -21.18 5.01
C ILE A 3 6.48 -21.42 3.63
N VAL A 4 7.30 -21.72 2.62
CA VAL A 4 6.91 -22.12 1.26
C VAL A 4 6.09 -23.42 1.26
N ASP A 5 6.41 -24.38 2.13
CA ASP A 5 5.71 -25.68 2.19
C ASP A 5 4.32 -25.54 2.83
N ARG A 6 4.16 -24.60 3.76
CA ARG A 6 2.87 -24.35 4.45
C ARG A 6 1.88 -23.54 3.63
N LEU A 7 2.32 -22.91 2.54
CA LEU A 7 1.48 -22.11 1.63
C LEU A 7 0.71 -22.93 0.58
N VAL A 8 0.93 -24.25 0.50
CA VAL A 8 0.47 -25.06 -0.64
C VAL A 8 -0.26 -26.31 -0.20
N HIS A 9 -1.56 -26.21 0.06
CA HIS A 9 -2.48 -27.34 -0.11
C HIS A 9 -3.82 -26.87 -0.72
N LYS A 10 -3.85 -26.72 -2.05
CA LYS A 10 -5.01 -27.05 -2.89
C LYS A 10 -4.60 -27.15 -4.37
N THR A 11 -4.69 -28.39 -4.86
CA THR A 11 -4.91 -28.92 -6.21
C THR A 11 -4.22 -28.28 -7.43
N LYS A 12 -3.32 -29.08 -8.03
CA LYS A 12 -2.77 -28.97 -9.39
C LYS A 12 -3.87 -28.92 -10.45
N GLU A 13 -3.86 -27.89 -11.30
CA GLU A 13 -3.77 -27.99 -12.76
C GLU A 13 -3.67 -26.58 -13.41
N LYS A 14 -3.05 -26.51 -14.59
CA LYS A 14 -2.58 -25.32 -15.33
C LYS A 14 -3.58 -24.13 -15.38
N ILE A 15 -3.48 -23.25 -14.38
CA ILE A 15 -3.82 -21.83 -14.35
C ILE A 15 -2.78 -21.26 -13.37
N ASP A 16 -2.09 -20.15 -13.68
CA ASP A 16 -1.26 -19.49 -12.66
C ASP A 16 -2.22 -19.08 -11.53
N SER A 17 -2.25 -19.84 -10.43
CA SER A 17 -3.13 -19.55 -9.30
C SER A 17 -2.75 -18.19 -8.72
N SER A 18 -3.71 -17.43 -8.18
CA SER A 18 -3.45 -16.22 -7.38
C SER A 18 -2.35 -16.45 -6.34
N THR A 19 -2.30 -17.67 -5.78
CA THR A 19 -1.26 -18.12 -4.85
C THR A 19 0.12 -18.20 -5.49
N ASP A 20 0.25 -18.71 -6.71
CA ASP A 20 1.53 -18.78 -7.42
C ASP A 20 1.97 -17.38 -7.88
N THR A 21 1.00 -16.52 -8.22
CA THR A 21 1.27 -15.12 -8.48
C THR A 21 1.88 -14.44 -7.25
N LEU A 22 1.25 -14.63 -6.09
CA LEU A 22 1.71 -14.09 -4.80
C LEU A 22 3.09 -14.64 -4.39
N LYS A 23 3.33 -15.95 -4.50
CA LYS A 23 4.65 -16.55 -4.18
C LYS A 23 5.78 -15.89 -4.97
N ASN A 24 5.56 -15.65 -6.26
CA ASN A 24 6.57 -15.02 -7.08
C ASN A 24 6.82 -13.55 -6.70
N ILE A 25 5.78 -12.82 -6.30
CA ILE A 25 5.91 -11.45 -5.78
C ILE A 25 6.71 -11.44 -4.48
N LEU A 26 6.50 -12.42 -3.60
CA LEU A 26 7.19 -12.51 -2.31
C LEU A 26 8.60 -13.12 -2.42
N LYS A 27 8.91 -13.82 -3.51
CA LYS A 27 10.20 -14.52 -3.70
C LYS A 27 11.44 -13.63 -3.46
N PRO A 28 11.51 -12.37 -3.94
CA PRO A 28 12.68 -11.52 -3.71
C PRO A 28 12.93 -11.16 -2.24
N VAL A 29 11.88 -11.23 -1.41
CA VAL A 29 11.94 -10.92 0.03
C VAL A 29 12.22 -12.17 0.86
N LEU A 30 11.92 -13.35 0.31
CA LEU A 30 12.17 -14.65 0.91
C LEU A 30 13.57 -15.13 0.48
N ASP A 31 14.62 -14.56 1.08
CA ASP A 31 15.99 -14.99 0.81
C ASP A 31 16.22 -16.45 1.30
N GLU A 32 17.09 -17.19 0.61
CA GLU A 32 17.37 -18.62 0.91
C GLU A 32 18.20 -18.82 2.20
N THR A 33 18.66 -17.75 2.82
CA THR A 33 19.42 -17.79 4.08
C THR A 33 18.49 -17.74 5.31
N GLU A 34 18.76 -18.62 6.27
CA GLU A 34 17.88 -19.09 7.35
C GLU A 34 17.25 -18.03 8.29
N GLU A 35 17.60 -16.75 8.20
CA GLU A 35 17.03 -15.67 9.02
C GLU A 35 16.42 -14.55 8.17
N VAL A 36 15.13 -14.68 7.87
CA VAL A 36 14.38 -13.59 7.25
C VAL A 36 14.18 -12.48 8.29
N SER A 37 14.75 -11.30 8.06
CA SER A 37 14.51 -10.11 8.88
C SER A 37 13.13 -9.54 8.57
N TRP A 38 12.30 -9.40 9.61
CA TRP A 38 10.92 -8.92 9.50
C TRP A 38 10.76 -7.58 10.24
N PRO A 39 10.17 -6.53 9.62
CA PRO A 39 9.68 -6.45 8.24
C PRO A 39 10.82 -6.40 7.19
N PRO A 40 10.53 -6.62 5.90
CA PRO A 40 11.51 -6.51 4.83
C PRO A 40 12.06 -5.09 4.78
N ARG A 41 13.28 -4.90 5.28
CA ARG A 41 13.96 -3.60 5.28
C ARG A 41 14.99 -3.45 4.18
N ASP A 42 15.24 -4.53 3.44
CA ASP A 42 16.17 -4.50 2.33
C ASP A 42 15.57 -3.71 1.15
N PRO A 43 16.16 -2.54 0.79
CA PRO A 43 15.68 -1.75 -0.33
C PRO A 43 15.75 -2.50 -1.67
N GLU A 44 16.71 -3.40 -1.86
CA GLU A 44 16.86 -4.14 -3.12
C GLU A 44 15.73 -5.15 -3.31
N ALA A 45 15.42 -5.95 -2.28
CA ALA A 45 14.26 -6.85 -2.28
C ALA A 45 12.94 -6.12 -2.54
N LEU A 46 12.74 -4.93 -1.96
CA LEU A 46 11.54 -4.11 -2.19
C LEU A 46 11.45 -3.62 -3.64
N ILE A 47 12.56 -3.15 -4.23
CA ILE A 47 12.59 -2.74 -5.65
C ILE A 47 12.26 -3.93 -6.57
N LEU A 48 12.77 -5.13 -6.26
CA LEU A 48 12.44 -6.34 -7.03
C LEU A 48 10.97 -6.73 -6.88
N MET A 49 10.41 -6.63 -5.68
CA MET A 49 8.99 -6.87 -5.42
C MET A 49 8.11 -5.88 -6.18
N GLU A 50 8.45 -4.58 -6.19
CA GLU A 50 7.73 -3.57 -6.96
C GLU A 50 7.76 -3.85 -8.47
N LYS A 51 8.92 -4.25 -9.00
CA LYS A 51 9.07 -4.63 -10.42
C LYS A 51 8.21 -5.84 -10.75
N GLU A 52 8.15 -6.84 -9.87
CA GLU A 52 7.31 -8.01 -10.09
C GLU A 52 5.82 -7.65 -10.05
N ILE A 53 5.38 -6.82 -9.11
CA ILE A 53 3.99 -6.30 -9.08
C ILE A 53 3.67 -5.58 -10.39
N GLU A 54 4.56 -4.71 -10.87
CA GLU A 54 4.35 -3.97 -12.12
C GLU A 54 4.24 -4.89 -13.34
N LYS A 55 5.10 -5.91 -13.42
CA LYS A 55 5.03 -6.93 -14.46
C LYS A 55 3.69 -7.68 -14.41
N ARG A 56 3.25 -8.12 -13.23
CA ARG A 56 1.98 -8.84 -13.06
C ARG A 56 0.76 -7.98 -13.35
N GLU A 57 0.84 -6.69 -13.07
CA GLU A 57 -0.20 -5.73 -13.43
C GLU A 57 -0.32 -5.61 -14.95
N GLN A 58 0.79 -5.51 -15.68
CA GLN A 58 0.82 -5.47 -17.14
C GLN A 58 0.30 -6.77 -17.77
N GLU A 59 0.55 -7.91 -17.13
CA GLU A 59 0.02 -9.22 -17.54
C GLU A 59 -1.47 -9.40 -17.19
N GLY A 60 -2.11 -8.45 -16.49
CA GLY A 60 -3.50 -8.57 -16.04
C GLY A 60 -3.73 -9.59 -14.93
N LYS A 61 -2.67 -10.01 -14.22
CA LYS A 61 -2.72 -11.06 -13.18
C LYS A 61 -3.03 -10.54 -11.78
N LEU A 62 -3.13 -9.21 -11.60
CA LEU A 62 -3.54 -8.58 -10.34
C LEU A 62 -5.04 -8.24 -10.37
N ASP A 63 -5.85 -9.24 -10.68
CA ASP A 63 -7.31 -9.13 -10.78
C ASP A 63 -7.99 -9.26 -9.40
N GLU A 64 -9.32 -9.19 -9.39
CA GLU A 64 -10.11 -9.35 -8.16
C GLU A 64 -9.89 -10.70 -7.47
N GLY A 65 -9.61 -11.76 -8.24
CA GLY A 65 -9.27 -13.07 -7.71
C GLY A 65 -7.95 -13.05 -6.92
N PHE A 66 -6.94 -12.37 -7.45
CA PHE A 66 -5.68 -12.14 -6.75
C PHE A 66 -5.88 -11.30 -5.48
N LEU A 67 -6.56 -10.15 -5.58
CA LEU A 67 -6.77 -9.26 -4.43
C LEU A 67 -7.58 -9.93 -3.31
N SER A 68 -8.59 -10.73 -3.67
CA SER A 68 -9.36 -11.56 -2.74
C SER A 68 -8.48 -12.54 -1.97
N GLU A 69 -7.59 -13.24 -2.68
CA GLU A 69 -6.66 -14.21 -2.11
C GLU A 69 -5.67 -13.56 -1.13
N VAL A 70 -5.00 -12.48 -1.55
CA VAL A 70 -4.07 -11.74 -0.67
C VAL A 70 -4.78 -11.25 0.59
N ASN A 71 -5.99 -10.70 0.45
CA ASN A 71 -6.76 -10.19 1.57
C ASN A 71 -7.27 -11.32 2.49
N ALA A 72 -7.62 -12.48 1.94
CA ALA A 72 -7.99 -13.66 2.73
C ALA A 72 -6.80 -14.16 3.56
N GLN A 73 -5.63 -14.29 2.95
CA GLN A 73 -4.40 -14.68 3.65
C GLN A 73 -4.00 -13.65 4.72
N LEU A 74 -4.19 -12.35 4.44
CA LEU A 74 -3.89 -11.29 5.41
C LEU A 74 -4.82 -11.35 6.62
N ARG A 75 -6.11 -11.62 6.42
CA ARG A 75 -7.05 -11.84 7.53
C ARG A 75 -6.66 -13.06 8.35
N GLN A 76 -6.29 -14.15 7.69
CA GLN A 76 -5.87 -15.36 8.37
C GLN A 76 -4.59 -15.15 9.18
N SER A 77 -3.58 -14.47 8.62
CA SER A 77 -2.34 -14.19 9.35
C SER A 77 -2.56 -13.34 10.60
N LYS A 78 -3.50 -12.39 10.54
CA LYS A 78 -3.91 -11.56 11.69
C LYS A 78 -4.61 -12.37 12.78
N LEU A 79 -5.47 -13.32 12.39
CA LEU A 79 -6.19 -14.18 13.34
C LEU A 79 -5.27 -15.20 14.00
N ASP A 80 -4.33 -15.76 13.22
CA ASP A 80 -3.40 -16.77 13.71
C ASP A 80 -2.39 -16.17 14.70
N GLY A 81 -2.05 -14.86 14.60
CA GLY A 81 -1.17 -14.13 15.53
C GLY A 81 0.31 -14.57 15.53
N ASP A 82 0.60 -15.78 15.04
CA ASP A 82 1.91 -16.42 15.08
C ASP A 82 2.85 -16.02 13.93
N LYS A 83 2.40 -15.16 13.01
CA LYS A 83 3.14 -14.83 11.77
C LYS A 83 3.14 -13.33 11.43
N PRO A 84 3.69 -12.47 12.31
CA PRO A 84 3.76 -11.03 12.07
C PRO A 84 4.54 -10.68 10.78
N GLY A 85 5.55 -11.49 10.40
CA GLY A 85 6.29 -11.30 9.16
C GLY A 85 5.46 -11.48 7.89
N LEU A 86 4.59 -12.51 7.85
CA LEU A 86 3.69 -12.75 6.71
C LEU A 86 2.64 -11.65 6.60
N GLU A 87 2.08 -11.21 7.73
CA GLU A 87 1.16 -10.09 7.75
C GLU A 87 1.79 -8.83 7.14
N ALA A 88 2.99 -8.47 7.57
CA ALA A 88 3.70 -7.30 7.06
C ALA A 88 3.97 -7.39 5.54
N MET A 89 4.34 -8.58 5.03
CA MET A 89 4.51 -8.80 3.59
C MET A 89 3.22 -8.60 2.81
N LEU A 90 2.13 -9.23 3.25
CA LEU A 90 0.84 -9.14 2.57
C LEU A 90 0.33 -7.69 2.58
N GLN A 91 0.51 -6.97 3.70
CA GLN A 91 0.24 -5.54 3.76
C GLN A 91 1.09 -4.76 2.76
N LYS A 92 2.40 -5.00 2.70
CA LYS A 92 3.29 -4.31 1.75
C LYS A 92 2.91 -4.55 0.29
N VAL A 93 2.51 -5.78 -0.07
CA VAL A 93 2.00 -6.10 -1.41
C VAL A 93 0.78 -5.26 -1.76
N LEU A 94 -0.20 -5.17 -0.85
CA LEU A 94 -1.41 -4.37 -1.05
C LEU A 94 -1.12 -2.87 -1.11
N GLN A 95 -0.18 -2.37 -0.30
CA GLN A 95 0.24 -0.98 -0.31
C GLN A 95 0.92 -0.59 -1.62
N ILE A 96 1.84 -1.41 -2.13
CA ILE A 96 2.50 -1.17 -3.42
C ILE A 96 1.47 -1.18 -4.54
N TYR A 97 0.58 -2.18 -4.55
CA TYR A 97 -0.53 -2.22 -5.50
C TYR A 97 -1.36 -0.93 -5.46
N ALA A 98 -1.76 -0.49 -4.27
CA ALA A 98 -2.58 0.72 -4.12
C ALA A 98 -1.85 1.99 -4.59
N SER A 99 -0.58 2.17 -4.22
CA SER A 99 0.27 3.27 -4.69
C SER A 99 0.34 3.29 -6.22
N LYS A 100 0.64 2.15 -6.86
CA LYS A 100 0.74 2.01 -8.32
C LYS A 100 -0.56 2.35 -9.02
N VAL A 101 -1.69 1.86 -8.52
CA VAL A 101 -3.01 2.15 -9.11
C VAL A 101 -3.39 3.62 -8.94
N LEU A 102 -3.16 4.20 -7.76
CA LEU A 102 -3.52 5.57 -7.48
C LEU A 102 -2.66 6.57 -8.28
N ARG A 103 -1.35 6.37 -8.38
CA ARG A 103 -0.44 7.32 -9.06
C ARG A 103 -0.63 7.40 -10.58
N LYS A 104 -1.33 6.43 -11.20
CA LYS A 104 -1.65 6.45 -12.65
C LYS A 104 -2.42 7.69 -13.09
N ARG A 105 -3.10 8.37 -12.16
CA ARG A 105 -3.83 9.60 -12.46
C ARG A 105 -3.39 10.69 -11.49
N SER A 106 -2.88 11.77 -12.08
CA SER A 106 -2.67 13.03 -11.37
C SER A 106 -3.94 13.88 -11.41
N TYR A 107 -4.27 14.50 -10.29
CA TYR A 107 -5.27 15.56 -10.18
C TYR A 107 -4.66 16.89 -9.75
N ALA A 108 -3.34 16.94 -9.51
CA ALA A 108 -2.63 18.15 -9.12
C ALA A 108 -2.66 19.23 -10.21
N ASN A 109 -2.71 18.83 -11.48
CA ASN A 109 -2.75 19.77 -12.60
C ASN A 109 -4.20 20.10 -12.97
N LYS A 110 -4.66 21.33 -12.71
CA LYS A 110 -6.01 21.78 -13.07
C LYS A 110 -5.98 23.19 -13.66
N GLY A 111 -6.44 23.32 -14.92
CA GLY A 111 -6.65 24.63 -15.56
C GLY A 111 -5.38 25.47 -15.73
N GLY A 112 -4.21 24.85 -15.90
CA GLY A 112 -2.92 25.55 -16.02
C GLY A 112 -2.26 25.92 -14.67
N GLY A 113 -2.91 25.62 -13.55
CA GLY A 113 -2.34 25.77 -12.20
C GLY A 113 -2.07 24.42 -11.53
N ILE A 114 -1.25 24.46 -10.47
CA ILE A 114 -0.95 23.31 -9.61
C ILE A 114 -1.74 23.47 -8.31
N ILE A 115 -2.56 22.46 -7.98
CA ILE A 115 -3.22 22.32 -6.69
C ILE A 115 -2.19 21.74 -5.72
N ILE A 116 -1.67 22.58 -4.82
CA ILE A 116 -0.52 22.25 -3.94
C ILE A 116 -0.85 21.08 -3.03
N GLU A 117 -2.07 21.04 -2.49
CA GLU A 117 -2.55 20.02 -1.55
C GLU A 117 -2.64 18.65 -2.23
N GLU A 118 -3.10 18.61 -3.49
CA GLU A 118 -3.19 17.38 -4.26
C GLU A 118 -1.81 16.93 -4.74
N ARG A 119 -0.92 17.85 -5.11
CA ARG A 119 0.49 17.52 -5.40
C ARG A 119 1.18 16.91 -4.18
N PHE A 120 0.88 17.44 -3.00
CA PHE A 120 1.39 16.90 -1.75
C PHE A 120 0.84 15.49 -1.49
N LEU A 121 -0.46 15.24 -1.69
CA LEU A 121 -1.04 13.90 -1.61
C LEU A 121 -0.39 12.93 -2.60
N GLU A 122 -0.17 13.35 -3.85
CA GLU A 122 0.52 12.55 -4.87
C GLU A 122 1.95 12.19 -4.42
N SER A 123 2.68 13.12 -3.81
CA SER A 123 4.02 12.84 -3.28
C SER A 123 4.03 11.78 -2.17
N ILE A 124 2.98 11.73 -1.35
CA ILE A 124 2.85 10.71 -0.29
C ILE A 124 2.44 9.36 -0.89
N ILE A 125 1.53 9.35 -1.87
CA ILE A 125 1.11 8.13 -2.59
C ILE A 125 2.32 7.50 -3.30
N GLU A 126 3.21 8.30 -3.87
CA GLU A 126 4.39 7.82 -4.59
C GLU A 126 5.53 7.35 -3.68
N ALA A 127 5.54 7.82 -2.43
CA ALA A 127 6.61 7.52 -1.48
C ALA A 127 6.41 6.17 -0.79
N PRO A 128 7.53 5.52 -0.40
CA PRO A 128 7.48 4.42 0.56
C PRO A 128 6.81 4.86 1.87
N GLU A 129 6.10 3.93 2.54
CA GLU A 129 5.43 4.21 3.82
C GLU A 129 6.43 4.73 4.88
N GLU A 130 7.66 4.22 4.84
CA GLU A 130 8.75 4.60 5.74
C GLU A 130 9.08 6.10 5.67
N ASP A 131 8.81 6.74 4.53
CA ASP A 131 9.03 8.15 4.29
C ASP A 131 7.82 9.03 4.64
N TRP A 132 6.64 8.45 4.91
CA TRP A 132 5.42 9.22 5.13
C TRP A 132 5.55 10.22 6.26
N ASN A 133 6.11 9.83 7.41
CA ASN A 133 6.26 10.74 8.55
C ASN A 133 7.13 11.95 8.19
N ARG A 134 8.23 11.73 7.49
CA ARG A 134 9.14 12.78 7.04
C ARG A 134 8.44 13.72 6.06
N LEU A 135 7.67 13.17 5.11
CA LEU A 135 6.92 13.96 4.13
C LEU A 135 5.78 14.74 4.78
N LEU A 136 5.04 14.12 5.69
CA LEU A 136 3.94 14.75 6.44
C LEU A 136 4.44 15.94 7.26
N MET A 137 5.52 15.76 8.02
CA MET A 137 6.13 16.87 8.77
C MET A 137 6.70 17.98 7.87
N GLY A 138 7.19 17.62 6.68
CA GLY A 138 7.75 18.57 5.72
C GLY A 138 6.72 19.33 4.90
N GLY A 139 5.55 18.74 4.63
CA GLY A 139 4.52 19.32 3.77
C GLY A 139 3.35 19.98 4.52
N LEU A 140 3.09 19.58 5.76
CA LEU A 140 2.08 20.22 6.60
C LEU A 140 2.60 21.52 7.24
N ASN A 141 1.72 22.51 7.37
CA ASN A 141 2.02 23.82 7.95
C ASN A 141 2.22 23.81 9.48
N ILE A 142 1.84 22.72 10.15
CA ILE A 142 2.19 22.47 11.56
C ILE A 142 3.68 22.16 11.74
N GLY A 143 4.36 21.76 10.66
CA GLY A 143 5.80 21.52 10.59
C GLY A 143 6.50 22.62 9.77
N LYS A 144 7.03 22.26 8.60
CA LYS A 144 7.79 23.18 7.72
C LYS A 144 7.11 23.49 6.39
N GLY A 145 5.93 22.93 6.14
CA GLY A 145 5.26 23.02 4.86
C GLY A 145 4.22 24.13 4.77
N GLU A 146 3.44 24.08 3.70
CA GLU A 146 2.47 25.13 3.34
C GLU A 146 1.02 24.64 3.43
N VAL A 147 0.78 23.32 3.47
CA VAL A 147 -0.57 22.73 3.43
C VAL A 147 -1.14 22.60 4.84
N SER A 148 -2.36 23.09 5.09
CA SER A 148 -3.03 22.84 6.38
C SER A 148 -3.55 21.39 6.48
N PRO A 149 -3.62 20.81 7.70
CA PRO A 149 -4.24 19.50 7.90
C PRO A 149 -5.66 19.41 7.31
N GLU A 150 -6.48 20.44 7.47
CA GLU A 150 -7.86 20.50 6.98
C GLU A 150 -7.94 20.45 5.45
N GLU A 151 -7.07 21.19 4.77
CA GLU A 151 -6.91 21.15 3.32
C GLU A 151 -6.45 19.75 2.85
N PHE A 152 -5.53 19.14 3.59
CA PHE A 152 -5.03 17.82 3.27
C PHE A 152 -6.12 16.73 3.44
N TYR A 153 -6.89 16.78 4.52
CA TYR A 153 -8.05 15.90 4.73
C TYR A 153 -9.10 16.06 3.62
N SER A 154 -9.32 17.30 3.14
CA SER A 154 -10.23 17.58 2.05
C SER A 154 -9.81 16.90 0.74
N VAL A 155 -8.52 16.91 0.39
CA VAL A 155 -8.04 16.24 -0.82
C VAL A 155 -8.05 14.71 -0.69
N ILE A 156 -7.72 14.17 0.49
CA ILE A 156 -7.83 12.72 0.73
C ILE A 156 -9.28 12.27 0.57
N LYS A 157 -10.24 12.99 1.17
CA LYS A 157 -11.67 12.68 1.04
C LYS A 157 -12.12 12.69 -0.42
N LYS A 158 -11.74 13.72 -1.18
CA LYS A 158 -12.04 13.79 -2.63
C LYS A 158 -11.41 12.62 -3.40
N ARG A 159 -10.20 12.18 -3.02
CA ARG A 159 -9.54 11.01 -3.62
C ARG A 159 -10.34 9.73 -3.35
N ILE A 160 -10.82 9.54 -2.12
CA ILE A 160 -11.67 8.40 -1.74
C ILE A 160 -12.99 8.42 -2.54
N GLU A 161 -13.67 9.56 -2.62
CA GLU A 161 -14.91 9.70 -3.41
C GLU A 161 -14.69 9.33 -4.88
N ARG A 162 -13.56 9.75 -5.48
CA ARG A 162 -13.20 9.37 -6.85
C ARG A 162 -12.94 7.87 -6.99
N VAL A 163 -12.32 7.22 -6.02
CA VAL A 163 -12.15 5.77 -5.99
C VAL A 163 -13.52 5.10 -5.99
N LEU A 164 -14.40 5.50 -5.07
CA LEU A 164 -15.73 4.90 -4.92
C LEU A 164 -16.57 4.96 -6.20
N ILE A 165 -16.49 6.06 -6.96
CA ILE A 165 -17.25 6.24 -8.22
C ILE A 165 -16.64 5.44 -9.39
N ARG A 166 -15.34 5.13 -9.35
CA ARG A 166 -14.60 4.60 -10.50
C ARG A 166 -14.30 3.11 -10.43
N THR A 167 -14.47 2.50 -9.27
CA THR A 167 -14.30 1.06 -9.07
C THR A 167 -15.66 0.39 -8.89
N GLU A 168 -15.74 -0.91 -9.15
CA GLU A 168 -16.94 -1.68 -8.86
C GLU A 168 -17.25 -1.67 -7.36
N GLY A 169 -18.51 -1.44 -7.01
CA GLY A 169 -18.97 -1.36 -5.62
C GLY A 169 -18.75 -2.68 -4.88
N GLY A 170 -18.06 -2.63 -3.74
CA GLY A 170 -17.76 -3.82 -2.94
C GLY A 170 -16.59 -4.68 -3.44
N SER A 171 -15.94 -4.28 -4.53
CA SER A 171 -14.72 -4.95 -5.01
C SER A 171 -13.57 -4.85 -4.00
N TYR A 172 -12.66 -5.83 -4.06
CA TYR A 172 -11.43 -5.78 -3.27
C TYR A 172 -10.57 -4.60 -3.68
N GLN A 173 -10.48 -4.29 -4.98
CA GLN A 173 -9.79 -3.10 -5.44
C GLN A 173 -10.35 -1.83 -4.77
N GLN A 174 -11.67 -1.62 -4.79
CA GLN A 174 -12.28 -0.46 -4.13
C GLN A 174 -11.89 -0.36 -2.65
N ARG A 175 -11.97 -1.49 -1.94
CA ARG A 175 -11.66 -1.57 -0.52
C ARG A 175 -10.19 -1.26 -0.23
N ILE A 176 -9.27 -1.89 -0.94
CA ILE A 176 -7.82 -1.73 -0.75
C ILE A 176 -7.39 -0.29 -1.01
N LEU A 177 -7.85 0.32 -2.11
CA LEU A 177 -7.53 1.71 -2.42
C LEU A 177 -8.08 2.69 -1.37
N THR A 178 -9.28 2.41 -0.86
CA THR A 178 -9.91 3.22 0.19
C THR A 178 -9.17 3.08 1.53
N GLU A 179 -8.83 1.85 1.93
CA GLU A 179 -8.07 1.57 3.15
C GLU A 179 -6.67 2.22 3.10
N TYR A 180 -5.99 2.18 1.95
CA TYR A 180 -4.70 2.85 1.77
C TYR A 180 -4.79 4.37 1.98
N LEU A 181 -5.79 5.03 1.36
CA LEU A 181 -6.01 6.48 1.54
C LEU A 181 -6.41 6.84 2.98
N LYS A 182 -7.21 5.99 3.64
CA LYS A 182 -7.51 6.13 5.07
C LYS A 182 -6.28 5.92 5.95
N GLY A 183 -5.35 5.06 5.55
CA GLY A 183 -4.07 4.89 6.23
C GLY A 183 -3.22 6.18 6.19
N ILE A 184 -3.17 6.85 5.03
CA ILE A 184 -2.52 8.17 4.91
C ILE A 184 -3.20 9.19 5.84
N GLN A 185 -4.53 9.22 5.87
CA GLN A 185 -5.28 10.11 6.77
C GLN A 185 -4.97 9.81 8.24
N SER A 186 -5.06 8.56 8.67
CA SER A 186 -4.76 8.13 10.05
C SER A 186 -3.34 8.53 10.44
N ARG A 187 -2.35 8.35 9.55
CA ARG A 187 -0.97 8.76 9.81
C ARG A 187 -0.83 10.27 9.94
N THR A 188 -1.58 11.03 9.14
CA THR A 188 -1.63 12.49 9.23
C THR A 188 -2.17 12.91 10.59
N GLU A 189 -3.27 12.30 11.04
CA GLU A 189 -3.88 12.56 12.35
C GLU A 189 -2.89 12.28 13.48
N GLU A 190 -2.17 11.14 13.46
CA GLU A 190 -1.11 10.81 14.42
C GLU A 190 0.00 11.88 14.47
N VAL A 191 0.46 12.35 13.30
CA VAL A 191 1.49 13.41 13.22
C VAL A 191 0.95 14.71 13.81
N VAL A 192 -0.28 15.10 13.47
CA VAL A 192 -0.91 16.32 13.99
C VAL A 192 -1.04 16.27 15.51
N GLU A 193 -1.53 15.16 16.06
CA GLU A 193 -1.65 14.94 17.50
C GLU A 193 -0.29 15.02 18.21
N ALA A 194 0.75 14.38 17.66
CA ALA A 194 2.10 14.43 18.22
C ALA A 194 2.64 15.87 18.31
N PHE A 195 2.40 16.70 17.29
CA PHE A 195 2.80 18.12 17.31
C PHE A 195 1.98 18.97 18.27
N GLN A 196 0.69 18.67 18.45
CA GLN A 196 -0.16 19.38 19.42
C GLN A 196 0.17 19.01 20.86
N GLY A 197 0.44 17.72 21.14
CA GLY A 197 0.87 17.24 22.45
C GLY A 197 2.28 17.73 22.85
N SER A 198 3.15 18.00 21.87
CA SER A 198 4.49 18.58 22.11
C SER A 198 4.48 20.07 22.48
N LYS A 199 3.33 20.74 22.36
CA LYS A 199 3.16 22.18 22.69
C LYS A 199 2.56 22.42 24.10
N GLN A 200 2.30 21.36 24.87
CA GLN A 200 1.93 21.43 26.29
C GLN A 200 3.15 21.20 27.19
#